data_AF-A0A2N3HR52-F1
#
_entry.id   AF-A0A2N3HR52-F1
#
_cell.length_a   1.000
_cell.length_b   1.000
_cell.length_c   1.000
_cell.angle_alpha   90.00
_cell.angle_beta   90.00
_cell.angle_gamma   90.00
#
_symmetry.space_group_name_H-M   'P 1'
#
loop_
_entity.id
_entity.type
_entity.pdbx_description
1 polymer ?
#
loop_
_entity_poly.entity_id
_entity_poly.type
_entity_poly.pdbx_seq_one_letter_code
_entity_poly.pdbx_strand_id
1 'polypeptide(L)'
;MPYRRLPNTDSARVRALKSALEISYQTNRFDLAFSFILLQKVETFLPHYELAIRNQRQALSQQSIRSKEYNEKLRKARLYVSHFIQVLNFTIIRGELKPEVREFYGLKISSKAAPSLLQDAKVIEWGEKLIKGEQERMRTGGNPIYSPSIALVRVNCENFSQAFNNQKTLQNNTQRFSEKVAEYRAEADSLILSLWNEIEAKFSDLSDEEKREKASEYGVVYVWRKGERERLAHLKQAAEDSLTLPFSQSVKTEQ
;
A
#
# COMPACT_ATOMS: atom_id res chain seq x y z
N MET A 1 -32.49 6.24 -12.51
CA MET A 1 -32.41 4.81 -12.13
C MET A 1 -31.03 4.55 -11.56
N PRO A 2 -30.88 3.71 -10.52
CA PRO A 2 -29.56 3.34 -10.02
C PRO A 2 -28.75 2.70 -11.14
N TYR A 3 -27.45 2.97 -11.17
CA TYR A 3 -26.55 2.33 -12.14
C TYR A 3 -25.59 1.39 -11.41
N ARG A 4 -25.16 0.37 -12.15
CA ARG A 4 -24.18 -0.61 -11.69
C ARG A 4 -22.81 0.03 -11.60
N ARG A 5 -22.10 -0.18 -10.49
CA ARG A 5 -20.72 0.29 -10.31
C ARG A 5 -19.84 -0.85 -9.83
N LEU A 6 -18.82 -1.20 -10.62
CA LEU A 6 -17.83 -2.20 -10.22
C LEU A 6 -17.15 -1.79 -8.90
N PRO A 7 -16.83 -2.77 -8.03
CA PRO A 7 -16.16 -2.48 -6.76
C PRO A 7 -14.84 -1.74 -6.96
N ASN A 8 -14.61 -0.68 -6.19
CA ASN A 8 -13.38 0.11 -6.28
C ASN A 8 -12.29 -0.34 -5.31
N THR A 9 -12.65 -1.00 -4.21
CA THR A 9 -11.72 -1.50 -3.20
C THR A 9 -11.57 -3.01 -3.28
N ASP A 10 -10.40 -3.51 -2.89
CA ASP A 10 -10.11 -4.95 -2.86
C ASP A 10 -11.05 -5.69 -1.90
N SER A 11 -11.43 -5.05 -0.79
CA SER A 11 -12.42 -5.60 0.14
C SER A 11 -13.82 -5.70 -0.45
N ALA A 12 -14.23 -4.73 -1.28
CA ALA A 12 -15.52 -4.78 -1.95
C ALA A 12 -15.53 -5.83 -3.09
N ARG A 13 -14.41 -6.01 -3.81
CA ARG A 13 -14.23 -7.10 -4.78
C ARG A 13 -14.36 -8.47 -4.14
N VAL A 14 -13.62 -8.70 -3.05
CA VAL A 14 -13.70 -9.95 -2.26
C VAL A 14 -15.12 -10.19 -1.76
N ARG A 15 -15.80 -9.15 -1.26
CA ARG A 15 -17.20 -9.27 -0.81
C ARG A 15 -18.14 -9.68 -1.94
N ALA A 16 -18.04 -9.05 -3.11
CA ALA A 16 -18.89 -9.38 -4.25
C ALA A 16 -18.73 -10.84 -4.69
N LEU A 17 -17.48 -11.32 -4.79
CA LEU A 17 -17.18 -12.71 -5.13
C LEU A 17 -17.66 -13.70 -4.04
N LYS A 18 -17.49 -13.34 -2.75
CA LYS A 18 -18.00 -14.16 -1.64
C LYS A 18 -19.50 -14.27 -1.62
N SER A 19 -20.23 -13.17 -1.81
CA SER A 19 -21.69 -13.19 -1.85
C SER A 19 -22.23 -14.14 -2.93
N ALA A 20 -21.61 -14.14 -4.12
CA ALA A 20 -21.97 -15.07 -5.19
C ALA A 20 -21.69 -16.54 -4.82
N LEU A 21 -20.57 -16.83 -4.15
CA LEU A 21 -20.24 -18.17 -3.67
C LEU A 21 -21.17 -18.66 -2.56
N GLU A 22 -21.46 -17.83 -1.56
CA GLU A 22 -22.34 -18.20 -0.45
C GLU A 22 -23.73 -18.60 -0.95
N ILE A 23 -24.28 -17.86 -1.91
CA ILE A 23 -25.57 -18.21 -2.53
C ILE A 23 -25.49 -19.50 -3.33
N SER A 24 -24.35 -19.76 -4.00
CA SER A 24 -24.14 -21.01 -4.71
C SER A 24 -24.13 -22.24 -3.81
N TYR A 25 -23.76 -22.09 -2.53
CA TYR A 25 -23.82 -23.16 -1.55
C TYR A 25 -25.23 -23.38 -0.97
N GLN A 26 -26.09 -22.37 -1.03
CA GLN A 26 -27.46 -22.42 -0.51
C GLN A 26 -28.50 -22.77 -1.59
N THR A 27 -28.15 -22.61 -2.86
CA THR A 27 -29.06 -22.77 -4.00
C THR A 27 -28.76 -24.05 -4.76
N ASN A 28 -29.79 -24.73 -5.29
CA ASN A 28 -29.57 -25.85 -6.19
C ASN A 28 -28.82 -25.39 -7.44
N ARG A 29 -27.89 -26.21 -7.93
CA ARG A 29 -27.06 -25.91 -9.11
C ARG A 29 -27.87 -25.59 -10.37
N PHE A 30 -29.08 -26.14 -10.51
CA PHE A 30 -29.96 -25.87 -11.65
C PHE A 30 -30.67 -24.52 -11.56
N ASP A 31 -30.81 -23.96 -10.35
CA ASP A 31 -31.52 -22.71 -10.09
C ASP A 31 -30.57 -21.50 -9.97
N LEU A 32 -29.26 -21.74 -10.03
CA LEU A 32 -28.24 -20.71 -9.90
C LEU A 32 -28.32 -19.68 -11.04
N ALA A 33 -28.18 -18.41 -10.70
CA ALA A 33 -28.27 -17.31 -11.66
C ALA A 33 -27.02 -17.11 -12.54
N PHE A 34 -26.01 -17.97 -12.41
CA PHE A 34 -24.79 -17.94 -13.21
C PHE A 34 -24.27 -19.36 -13.48
N SER A 35 -23.40 -19.47 -14.49
CA SER A 35 -22.91 -20.73 -15.02
C SER A 35 -21.96 -21.46 -14.07
N PHE A 36 -21.94 -22.79 -14.17
CA PHE A 36 -21.02 -23.64 -13.40
C PHE A 36 -19.54 -23.33 -13.69
N ILE A 37 -19.23 -22.89 -14.91
CA ILE A 37 -17.87 -22.49 -15.30
C ILE A 37 -17.43 -21.25 -14.49
N LEU A 38 -18.31 -20.25 -14.33
CA LEU A 38 -18.01 -19.09 -13.50
C LEU A 38 -17.88 -19.47 -12.03
N LEU A 39 -18.74 -20.35 -11.52
CA LEU A 39 -18.64 -20.86 -10.15
C LEU A 39 -17.24 -21.44 -9.87
N GLN A 40 -16.78 -22.38 -10.70
CA GLN A 40 -15.48 -23.03 -10.53
C GLN A 40 -14.31 -22.04 -10.63
N LYS A 41 -14.40 -21.05 -11.54
CA LYS A 41 -13.39 -19.99 -11.65
C LYS A 41 -13.31 -19.16 -10.38
N VAL A 42 -14.47 -18.78 -9.81
CA VAL A 42 -14.51 -17.96 -8.59
C VAL A 42 -14.02 -18.76 -7.38
N GLU A 43 -14.40 -20.03 -7.25
CA GLU A 43 -13.93 -20.91 -6.17
C GLU A 43 -12.40 -21.10 -6.17
N THR A 44 -11.79 -21.22 -7.35
CA THR A 44 -10.34 -21.37 -7.47
C THR A 44 -9.60 -20.05 -7.31
N PHE A 45 -10.13 -18.96 -7.87
CA PHE A 45 -9.51 -17.63 -7.83
C PHE A 45 -9.55 -16.98 -6.44
N LEU A 46 -10.70 -17.03 -5.76
CA LEU A 46 -10.93 -16.23 -4.55
C LEU A 46 -9.90 -16.50 -3.43
N PRO A 47 -9.57 -17.75 -3.06
CA PRO A 47 -8.59 -18.03 -2.02
C PRO A 47 -7.20 -17.43 -2.35
N HIS A 48 -6.82 -17.44 -3.63
CA HIS A 48 -5.53 -16.92 -4.08
C HIS A 48 -5.50 -15.39 -4.01
N TYR A 49 -6.61 -14.74 -4.38
CA TYR A 49 -6.74 -13.30 -4.27
C TYR A 49 -6.71 -12.82 -2.82
N GLU A 50 -7.42 -13.50 -1.92
CA GLU A 50 -7.41 -13.18 -0.48
C GLU A 50 -6.03 -13.35 0.14
N LEU A 51 -5.32 -14.41 -0.23
CA LEU A 51 -3.94 -14.64 0.20
C LEU A 51 -3.02 -13.51 -0.27
N ALA A 52 -3.15 -13.08 -1.53
CA ALA A 52 -2.35 -11.98 -2.07
C ALA A 52 -2.59 -10.66 -1.31
N ILE A 53 -3.85 -10.32 -1.04
CA ILE A 53 -4.21 -9.13 -0.25
C ILE A 53 -3.62 -9.22 1.17
N ARG A 54 -3.70 -10.39 1.81
CA ARG A 54 -3.13 -10.62 3.14
C ARG A 54 -1.61 -10.42 3.14
N ASN A 55 -0.92 -11.01 2.17
CA ASN A 55 0.53 -10.87 2.03
C ASN A 55 0.96 -9.42 1.80
N GLN A 56 0.24 -8.68 0.95
CA GLN A 56 0.50 -7.26 0.72
C GLN A 56 0.35 -6.44 2.01
N ARG A 57 -0.75 -6.65 2.77
CA ARG A 57 -0.99 -5.97 4.04
C ARG A 57 0.10 -6.27 5.07
N GLN A 58 0.51 -7.53 5.16
CA GLN A 58 1.58 -7.95 6.07
C GLN A 58 2.92 -7.31 5.69
N ALA A 59 3.26 -7.28 4.39
CA ALA A 59 4.49 -6.66 3.91
C ALA A 59 4.53 -5.15 4.21
N LEU A 60 3.43 -4.42 3.96
CA LEU A 60 3.31 -3.00 4.28
C LEU A 60 3.44 -2.72 5.79
N SER A 61 2.79 -3.53 6.61
CA SER A 61 2.90 -3.43 8.07
C SER A 61 4.34 -3.65 8.54
N GLN A 62 4.99 -4.71 8.03
CA GLN A 62 6.37 -5.05 8.37
C GLN A 62 7.34 -3.94 7.96
N GLN A 63 7.16 -3.35 6.78
CA GLN A 63 7.97 -2.22 6.30
C GLN A 63 7.79 -0.99 7.19
N SER A 64 6.56 -0.67 7.59
CA SER A 64 6.27 0.45 8.49
C SER A 64 6.93 0.28 9.86
N ILE A 65 6.86 -0.91 10.45
CA ILE A 65 7.48 -1.23 11.75
C ILE A 65 9.01 -1.06 11.67
N ARG A 66 9.64 -1.61 10.62
CA ARG A 66 11.11 -1.61 10.47
C ARG A 66 11.68 -0.25 10.06
N SER A 67 10.86 0.63 9.49
CA SER A 67 11.26 1.98 9.10
C SER A 67 11.80 2.79 10.29
N LYS A 68 11.22 2.65 11.49
CA LYS A 68 11.71 3.35 12.69
C LYS A 68 13.12 2.90 13.08
N GLU A 69 13.32 1.59 13.21
CA GLU A 69 14.62 0.99 13.52
C GLU A 69 15.68 1.35 12.47
N TYR A 70 15.30 1.38 11.19
CA TYR A 70 16.16 1.80 10.08
C TYR A 70 16.66 3.24 10.26
N ASN A 71 15.74 4.17 10.51
CA ASN A 71 16.06 5.59 10.66
C ASN A 71 16.98 5.86 11.86
N GLU A 72 16.81 5.13 12.97
CA GLU A 72 17.70 5.23 14.12
C GLU A 72 19.12 4.76 13.80
N LYS A 73 19.26 3.64 13.09
CA LYS A 73 20.56 3.11 12.66
C LYS A 73 21.24 4.06 11.67
N LEU A 74 20.50 4.60 10.70
CA LEU A 74 20.98 5.61 9.77
C LEU A 74 21.47 6.86 10.51
N ARG A 75 20.69 7.39 11.45
CA ARG A 75 21.06 8.57 12.24
C ARG A 75 22.35 8.34 13.01
N LYS A 76 22.49 7.18 13.67
CA LYS A 76 23.71 6.83 14.42
C LYS A 76 24.92 6.67 13.49
N ALA A 77 24.80 5.93 12.39
CA ALA A 77 25.89 5.76 11.43
C ALA A 77 26.34 7.10 10.85
N ARG A 78 25.41 7.94 10.40
CA ARG A 78 25.70 9.29 9.88
C ARG A 78 26.40 10.16 10.92
N LEU A 79 25.93 10.14 12.17
CA LEU A 79 26.54 10.87 13.29
C LEU A 79 28.00 10.45 13.49
N TYR A 80 28.26 9.15 13.64
CA TYR A 80 29.61 8.66 13.91
C TYR A 80 30.59 8.87 12.74
N VAL A 81 30.14 8.68 11.50
CA VAL A 81 30.94 8.97 10.30
C VAL A 81 31.29 10.45 10.24
N SER A 82 30.31 11.34 10.42
CA SER A 82 30.54 12.79 10.41
C SER A 82 31.46 13.23 11.56
N HIS A 83 31.21 12.74 12.77
CA HIS A 83 31.97 13.12 13.96
C HIS A 83 33.43 12.65 13.88
N PHE A 84 33.68 11.46 13.36
CA PHE A 84 35.03 10.96 13.15
C PHE A 84 35.84 11.88 12.20
N ILE A 85 35.24 12.31 11.09
CA ILE A 85 35.88 13.24 10.14
C ILE A 85 36.14 14.61 10.78
N GLN A 86 35.21 15.11 11.59
CA GLN A 86 35.40 16.36 12.34
C GLN A 86 36.56 16.26 13.32
N VAL A 87 36.64 15.17 14.09
CA VAL A 87 37.70 14.94 15.07
C VAL A 87 39.06 14.79 14.39
N LEU A 88 39.13 14.06 13.27
CA LEU A 88 40.33 14.00 12.43
C LEU A 88 40.79 15.41 12.01
N ASN A 89 39.86 16.29 11.64
CA ASN A 89 40.23 17.66 11.29
C ASN A 89 40.68 18.46 12.52
N PHE A 90 40.09 18.25 13.70
CA PHE A 90 40.53 18.90 14.93
C PHE A 90 41.91 18.44 15.40
N THR A 91 42.24 17.14 15.31
CA THR A 91 43.59 16.66 15.65
C THR A 91 44.65 17.25 14.71
N ILE A 92 44.31 17.47 13.43
CA ILE A 92 45.19 18.18 12.49
C ILE A 92 45.33 19.66 12.87
N ILE A 93 44.23 20.35 13.24
CA ILE A 93 44.27 21.75 13.65
C ILE A 93 45.10 21.95 14.93
N ARG A 94 45.05 21.00 15.87
CA ARG A 94 45.86 21.02 17.11
C ARG A 94 47.34 20.66 16.88
N GLY A 95 47.71 20.22 15.69
CA GLY A 95 49.08 19.80 15.36
C GLY A 95 49.45 18.40 15.85
N GLU A 96 48.49 17.59 16.28
CA GLU A 96 48.71 16.20 16.70
C GLU A 96 48.93 15.26 15.51
N LEU A 97 48.30 15.55 14.38
CA LEU A 97 48.44 14.82 13.11
C LEU A 97 48.80 15.77 11.98
N LYS A 98 49.58 15.29 11.01
CA LYS A 98 49.88 16.08 9.81
C LYS A 98 48.71 16.06 8.80
N PRO A 99 48.53 17.10 7.98
CA PRO A 99 47.45 17.17 6.98
C PRO A 99 47.40 16.01 5.97
N GLU A 100 48.54 15.41 5.66
CA GLU A 100 48.68 14.28 4.70
C GLU A 100 47.88 13.05 5.16
N VAL A 101 47.59 12.93 6.47
CA VAL A 101 46.79 11.84 7.03
C VAL A 101 45.38 11.77 6.41
N ARG A 102 44.88 12.87 5.84
CA ARG A 102 43.59 12.89 5.12
C ARG A 102 43.55 11.91 3.94
N GLU A 103 44.68 11.64 3.29
CA GLU A 103 44.74 10.78 2.11
C GLU A 103 44.39 9.33 2.42
N PHE A 104 44.74 8.81 3.61
CA PHE A 104 44.37 7.45 4.03
C PHE A 104 42.86 7.21 3.97
N TYR A 105 42.06 8.25 4.11
CA TYR A 105 40.61 8.19 4.11
C TYR A 105 39.97 8.61 2.79
N GLY A 106 40.77 8.94 1.77
CA GLY A 106 40.30 9.48 0.50
C GLY A 106 39.78 10.93 0.60
N LEU A 107 40.24 11.70 1.60
CA LEU A 107 39.96 13.13 1.73
C LEU A 107 41.10 13.94 1.11
N LYS A 108 40.77 15.10 0.51
CA LYS A 108 41.78 16.02 -0.03
C LYS A 108 42.57 16.66 1.12
N ILE A 109 43.90 16.69 1.01
CA ILE A 109 44.80 17.29 2.02
C ILE A 109 44.38 18.73 2.38
N SER A 110 44.06 19.54 1.36
CA SER A 110 43.72 20.96 1.50
C SER A 110 42.28 21.22 1.96
N SER A 111 41.39 20.22 1.90
CA SER A 111 39.99 20.40 2.22
C SER A 111 39.70 20.05 3.68
N LYS A 112 39.04 20.97 4.39
CA LYS A 112 38.50 20.74 5.74
C LYS A 112 37.03 20.33 5.71
N ALA A 113 36.39 20.34 4.54
CA ALA A 113 34.97 20.07 4.40
C ALA A 113 34.69 18.58 4.63
N ALA A 114 33.73 18.29 5.51
CA ALA A 114 33.18 16.95 5.63
C ALA A 114 32.40 16.60 4.34
N PRO A 115 32.49 15.35 3.86
CA PRO A 115 31.75 14.92 2.69
C PRO A 115 30.24 14.94 2.94
N SER A 116 29.47 15.08 1.86
CA SER A 116 28.01 15.02 1.96
C SER A 116 27.54 13.61 2.29
N LEU A 117 26.78 13.49 3.39
CA LEU A 117 26.19 12.25 3.90
C LEU A 117 24.65 12.23 3.77
N LEU A 118 24.11 12.99 2.82
CA LEU A 118 22.67 13.09 2.56
C LEU A 118 22.10 11.76 2.06
N GLN A 119 22.81 11.12 1.13
CA GLN A 119 22.42 9.82 0.58
C GLN A 119 22.89 8.68 1.49
N ASP A 120 22.00 7.72 1.71
CA ASP A 120 22.26 6.54 2.54
C ASP A 120 23.45 5.71 2.02
N ALA A 121 23.56 5.55 0.70
CA ALA A 121 24.70 4.91 0.06
C ALA A 121 26.04 5.62 0.36
N LYS A 122 26.04 6.95 0.51
CA LYS A 122 27.24 7.72 0.87
C LYS A 122 27.65 7.50 2.30
N VAL A 123 26.70 7.28 3.22
CA VAL A 123 27.03 6.92 4.61
C VAL A 123 27.78 5.59 4.67
N ILE A 124 27.34 4.59 3.89
CA ILE A 124 28.02 3.28 3.79
C ILE A 124 29.41 3.45 3.16
N GLU A 125 29.49 4.12 2.01
CA GLU A 125 30.76 4.34 1.29
C GLU A 125 31.80 5.03 2.19
N TRP A 126 31.41 6.11 2.87
CA TRP A 126 32.32 6.83 3.76
C TRP A 126 32.65 6.05 5.02
N GLY A 127 31.69 5.32 5.59
CA GLY A 127 31.95 4.41 6.71
C GLY A 127 33.05 3.40 6.38
N GLU A 128 32.96 2.73 5.23
CA GLU A 128 33.98 1.78 4.79
C GLU A 128 35.34 2.43 4.52
N LYS A 129 35.37 3.60 3.88
CA LYS A 129 36.59 4.38 3.66
C LYS A 129 37.28 4.74 4.97
N LEU A 130 36.52 5.19 5.98
CA LEU A 130 37.07 5.54 7.28
C LEU A 130 37.66 4.32 8.01
N ILE A 131 36.96 3.20 8.00
CA ILE A 131 37.40 1.96 8.65
C ILE A 131 38.69 1.44 8.00
N LYS A 132 38.75 1.40 6.67
CA LYS A 132 39.94 0.97 5.93
C LYS A 132 41.11 1.94 6.10
N GLY A 133 40.85 3.24 6.03
CA GLY A 133 41.86 4.28 6.19
C GLY A 133 42.49 4.32 7.58
N GLU A 134 41.68 4.16 8.63
CA GLU A 134 42.21 4.06 10.00
C GLU A 134 43.08 2.82 10.17
N GLN A 135 42.62 1.67 9.65
CA GLN A 135 43.37 0.42 9.72
C GLN A 135 44.74 0.56 9.03
N GLU A 136 44.79 1.19 7.87
CA GLU A 136 46.03 1.45 7.15
C GLU A 136 46.94 2.42 7.92
N ARG A 137 46.40 3.52 8.48
CA ARG A 137 47.21 4.45 9.28
C ARG A 137 47.81 3.78 10.52
N MET A 138 47.04 2.95 11.21
CA MET A 138 47.55 2.18 12.36
C MET A 138 48.64 1.20 11.94
N ARG A 139 48.50 0.56 10.77
CA ARG A 139 49.52 -0.34 10.21
C ARG A 139 50.84 0.40 9.91
N THR A 140 50.77 1.67 9.50
CA THR A 140 51.96 2.52 9.28
C THR A 140 52.50 3.17 10.56
N GLY A 141 52.08 2.71 11.75
CA GLY A 141 52.56 3.21 13.04
C GLY A 141 51.87 4.48 13.56
N GLY A 142 50.73 4.87 12.98
CA GLY A 142 49.95 6.02 13.44
C GLY A 142 49.14 5.71 14.70
N ASN A 143 49.06 6.68 15.62
CA ASN A 143 48.25 6.56 16.83
C ASN A 143 46.75 6.51 16.51
N PRO A 144 45.95 5.68 17.20
CA PRO A 144 44.49 5.62 17.00
C PRO A 144 43.77 6.92 17.37
N ILE A 145 42.63 7.19 16.73
CA ILE A 145 41.71 8.25 17.15
C ILE A 145 40.66 7.63 18.08
N TYR A 146 40.47 8.21 19.27
CA TYR A 146 39.66 7.60 20.35
C TYR A 146 38.25 8.18 20.52
N SER A 147 37.97 9.39 20.02
CA SER A 147 36.72 10.10 20.33
C SER A 147 36.06 10.69 19.07
N PRO A 148 35.29 9.92 18.29
CA PRO A 148 34.89 8.53 18.54
C PRO A 148 35.95 7.53 18.08
N SER A 149 36.00 6.37 18.74
CA SER A 149 36.88 5.28 18.33
C SER A 149 36.43 4.70 17.00
N ILE A 150 37.38 4.23 16.19
CA ILE A 150 37.04 3.58 14.92
C ILE A 150 36.16 2.34 15.09
N ALA A 151 36.28 1.65 16.23
CA ALA A 151 35.45 0.51 16.57
C ALA A 151 33.97 0.90 16.65
N LEU A 152 33.68 2.09 17.21
CA LEU A 152 32.31 2.59 17.31
C LEU A 152 31.75 2.99 15.95
N VAL A 153 32.59 3.60 15.09
CA VAL A 153 32.22 3.87 13.68
C VAL A 153 31.89 2.55 12.97
N ARG A 154 32.75 1.53 13.11
CA ARG A 154 32.57 0.21 12.50
C ARG A 154 31.24 -0.44 12.89
N VAL A 155 30.99 -0.60 14.20
CA VAL A 155 29.76 -1.24 14.69
C VAL A 155 28.51 -0.53 14.18
N ASN A 156 28.48 0.81 14.18
CA ASN A 156 27.31 1.54 13.71
C ASN A 156 27.15 1.47 12.19
N CYS A 157 28.24 1.49 11.42
CA CYS A 157 28.20 1.34 9.96
C CYS A 157 27.75 -0.07 9.54
N GLU A 158 28.24 -1.12 10.22
CA GLU A 158 27.82 -2.51 9.97
C GLU A 158 26.34 -2.71 10.29
N ASN A 159 25.89 -2.24 11.45
CA ASN A 159 24.48 -2.27 11.84
C ASN A 159 23.58 -1.55 10.83
N PHE A 160 24.03 -0.41 10.32
CA PHE A 160 23.31 0.33 9.29
C PHE A 160 23.33 -0.37 7.93
N SER A 161 24.47 -0.91 7.49
CA SER A 161 24.58 -1.66 6.23
C SER A 161 23.65 -2.87 6.19
N GLN A 162 23.59 -3.63 7.28
CA GLN A 162 22.61 -4.72 7.43
C GLN A 162 21.17 -4.21 7.34
N ALA A 163 20.85 -3.11 8.03
CA ALA A 163 19.52 -2.52 7.98
C ALA A 163 19.17 -1.97 6.59
N PHE A 164 20.12 -1.42 5.85
CA PHE A 164 19.97 -0.94 4.48
C PHE A 164 19.62 -2.07 3.52
N ASN A 165 20.36 -3.18 3.59
CA ASN A 165 20.06 -4.37 2.78
C ASN A 165 18.69 -4.96 3.13
N ASN A 166 18.36 -5.05 4.42
CA ASN A 166 17.06 -5.52 4.87
C ASN A 166 15.92 -4.61 4.39
N GLN A 167 16.10 -3.28 4.47
CA GLN A 167 15.13 -2.30 4.00
C GLN A 167 14.88 -2.43 2.49
N LYS A 168 15.94 -2.60 1.69
CA LYS A 168 15.84 -2.82 0.24
C LYS A 168 15.07 -4.11 -0.08
N THR A 169 15.35 -5.19 0.65
CA THR A 169 14.62 -6.46 0.52
C THR A 169 13.14 -6.30 0.88
N LEU A 170 12.82 -5.59 1.96
CA LEU A 170 11.43 -5.30 2.35
C LEU A 170 10.70 -4.49 1.28
N GLN A 171 11.34 -3.44 0.72
CA GLN A 171 10.77 -2.64 -0.36
C GLN A 171 10.48 -3.49 -1.60
N ASN A 172 11.43 -4.32 -2.03
CA ASN A 172 11.24 -5.23 -3.17
C ASN A 172 10.10 -6.23 -2.93
N ASN A 173 10.00 -6.78 -1.72
CA ASN A 173 8.91 -7.69 -1.36
C ASN A 173 7.54 -6.98 -1.39
N THR A 174 7.43 -5.80 -0.79
CA THR A 174 6.21 -4.99 -0.82
C THR A 174 5.79 -4.67 -2.26
N GLN A 175 6.75 -4.30 -3.11
CA GLN A 175 6.49 -4.03 -4.52
C GLN A 175 5.94 -5.27 -5.22
N ARG A 176 6.62 -6.41 -5.10
CA ARG A 176 6.19 -7.69 -5.69
C ARG A 176 4.78 -8.10 -5.25
N PHE A 177 4.47 -7.99 -3.96
CA PHE A 177 3.12 -8.32 -3.47
C PHE A 177 2.06 -7.33 -3.96
N SER A 178 2.42 -6.05 -4.12
CA SER A 178 1.50 -5.03 -4.63
C SER A 178 1.21 -5.21 -6.11
N GLU A 179 2.22 -5.57 -6.91
CA GLU A 179 2.07 -5.97 -8.31
C GLU A 179 1.17 -7.20 -8.42
N LYS A 180 1.38 -8.21 -7.57
CA LYS A 180 0.56 -9.43 -7.60
C LYS A 180 -0.91 -9.16 -7.29
N VAL A 181 -1.20 -8.27 -6.32
CA VAL A 181 -2.58 -7.85 -6.05
C VAL A 181 -3.15 -7.06 -7.23
N ALA A 182 -2.36 -6.20 -7.88
CA ALA A 182 -2.80 -5.45 -9.05
C ALA A 182 -3.15 -6.35 -10.24
N GLU A 183 -2.37 -7.41 -10.50
CA GLU A 183 -2.72 -8.45 -11.49
C GLU A 183 -4.08 -9.07 -11.19
N TYR A 184 -4.29 -9.50 -9.94
CA TYR A 184 -5.55 -10.12 -9.54
C TYR A 184 -6.73 -9.14 -9.54
N ARG A 185 -6.53 -7.82 -9.42
CA ARG A 185 -7.64 -6.85 -9.54
C ARG A 185 -8.29 -6.90 -10.92
N ALA A 186 -7.50 -6.99 -11.98
CA ALA A 186 -8.01 -7.05 -13.35
C ALA A 186 -8.83 -8.33 -13.58
N GLU A 187 -8.35 -9.46 -13.05
CA GLU A 187 -9.05 -10.74 -13.11
C GLU A 187 -10.32 -10.73 -12.23
N ALA A 188 -10.25 -10.18 -11.02
CA ALA A 188 -11.41 -10.01 -10.16
C ALA A 188 -12.49 -9.15 -10.82
N ASP A 189 -12.11 -8.02 -11.45
CA ASP A 189 -13.05 -7.13 -12.13
C ASP A 189 -13.71 -7.81 -13.32
N SER A 190 -12.99 -8.66 -14.07
CA SER A 190 -13.56 -9.41 -15.19
C SER A 190 -14.49 -10.53 -14.74
N LEU A 191 -14.17 -11.23 -13.65
CA LEU A 191 -15.03 -12.25 -13.05
C LEU A 191 -16.31 -11.64 -12.47
N ILE A 192 -16.20 -10.54 -11.72
CA ILE A 192 -17.35 -9.81 -11.17
C ILE A 192 -18.24 -9.30 -12.30
N LEU A 193 -17.66 -8.73 -13.35
CA LEU A 193 -18.40 -8.27 -14.52
C LEU A 193 -19.19 -9.42 -15.18
N SER A 194 -18.56 -10.57 -15.36
CA SER A 194 -19.17 -11.74 -15.97
C SER A 194 -20.31 -12.30 -15.13
N LEU A 195 -20.08 -12.43 -13.81
CA LEU A 195 -21.12 -12.83 -12.85
C LEU A 195 -22.32 -11.89 -12.91
N TRP A 196 -22.08 -10.59 -12.80
CA TRP A 196 -23.15 -9.59 -12.77
C TRP A 196 -23.96 -9.59 -14.07
N ASN A 197 -23.33 -9.79 -15.23
CA ASN A 197 -24.02 -9.91 -16.50
C ASN A 197 -24.91 -11.16 -16.56
N GLU A 198 -24.42 -12.34 -16.13
CA GLU A 198 -25.22 -13.58 -16.15
C GLU A 198 -26.40 -13.50 -15.16
N ILE A 199 -26.17 -12.96 -13.96
CA ILE A 199 -27.21 -12.77 -12.94
C ILE A 199 -28.31 -11.83 -13.46
N GLU A 200 -27.93 -10.67 -14.01
CA GLU A 200 -28.91 -9.71 -14.54
C GLU A 200 -29.65 -10.24 -15.77
N ALA A 201 -29.02 -11.11 -16.56
CA ALA A 201 -29.66 -11.77 -17.71
C ALA A 201 -30.69 -12.81 -17.25
N LYS A 202 -30.42 -13.57 -16.19
CA LYS A 202 -31.37 -14.54 -15.63
C LYS A 202 -32.67 -13.89 -15.14
N PHE A 203 -32.57 -12.66 -14.65
CA PHE A 203 -33.70 -11.90 -14.10
C PHE A 203 -34.23 -10.82 -15.06
N SER A 204 -33.95 -10.92 -16.38
CA SER A 204 -34.40 -9.93 -17.37
C SER A 204 -35.91 -9.80 -17.49
N ASP A 205 -36.63 -10.88 -17.18
CA ASP A 205 -38.08 -10.97 -17.38
C ASP A 205 -38.89 -10.40 -16.20
N LEU A 206 -38.20 -10.01 -15.12
CA LEU A 206 -38.80 -9.42 -13.92
C LEU A 206 -38.86 -7.89 -14.02
N SER A 207 -39.67 -7.27 -13.16
CA SER A 207 -39.69 -5.82 -13.06
C SER A 207 -38.32 -5.26 -12.61
N ASP A 208 -38.01 -4.02 -12.99
CA ASP A 208 -36.73 -3.38 -12.65
C ASP A 208 -36.46 -3.32 -11.13
N GLU A 209 -37.50 -3.31 -10.30
CA GLU A 209 -37.37 -3.33 -8.84
C GLU A 209 -37.01 -4.73 -8.33
N GLU A 210 -37.77 -5.75 -8.73
CA GLU A 210 -37.54 -7.15 -8.34
C GLU A 210 -36.22 -7.70 -8.89
N LYS A 211 -35.85 -7.32 -10.12
CA LYS A 211 -34.56 -7.68 -10.71
C LYS A 211 -33.40 -7.17 -9.86
N ARG A 212 -33.49 -5.92 -9.38
CA ARG A 212 -32.44 -5.32 -8.55
C ARG A 212 -32.38 -5.98 -7.18
N GLU A 213 -33.52 -6.26 -6.57
CA GLU A 213 -33.60 -6.93 -5.27
C GLU A 213 -32.94 -8.30 -5.34
N LYS A 214 -33.37 -9.15 -6.28
CA LYS A 214 -32.77 -10.48 -6.49
C LYS A 214 -31.30 -10.40 -6.87
N ALA A 215 -30.90 -9.51 -7.77
CA ALA A 215 -29.49 -9.34 -8.13
C ALA A 215 -28.63 -8.85 -6.94
N SER A 216 -29.18 -8.02 -6.05
CA SER A 216 -28.48 -7.55 -4.87
C SER A 216 -28.25 -8.64 -3.83
N GLU A 217 -29.12 -9.65 -3.75
CA GLU A 217 -28.85 -10.85 -2.95
C GLU A 217 -27.55 -11.52 -3.41
N TYR A 218 -27.36 -11.69 -4.72
CA TYR A 218 -26.12 -12.21 -5.34
C TYR A 218 -24.89 -11.31 -5.20
N GLY A 219 -25.01 -10.16 -4.52
CA GLY A 219 -23.91 -9.23 -4.25
C GLY A 219 -23.72 -8.15 -5.33
N VAL A 220 -24.69 -7.95 -6.24
CA VAL A 220 -24.67 -6.83 -7.19
C VAL A 220 -24.97 -5.52 -6.46
N VAL A 221 -24.07 -4.55 -6.61
CA VAL A 221 -24.19 -3.24 -5.95
C VAL A 221 -24.67 -2.17 -6.94
N TYR A 222 -25.84 -1.60 -6.63
CA TYR A 222 -26.43 -0.50 -7.37
C TYR A 222 -26.19 0.84 -6.65
N VAL A 223 -25.75 1.86 -7.39
CA VAL A 223 -25.43 3.18 -6.84
C VAL A 223 -26.27 4.25 -7.53
N TRP A 224 -26.77 5.20 -6.75
CA TRP A 224 -27.48 6.38 -7.25
C TRP A 224 -26.50 7.51 -7.58
N ARG A 225 -26.76 8.30 -8.63
CA ARG A 225 -25.97 9.54 -8.82
C ARG A 225 -26.38 10.57 -7.76
N LYS A 226 -25.45 11.47 -7.46
CA LYS A 226 -25.67 12.57 -6.50
C LYS A 226 -26.90 13.38 -6.93
N GLY A 227 -27.86 13.57 -6.03
CA GLY A 227 -29.12 14.32 -6.28
C GLY A 227 -30.26 13.53 -6.93
N GLU A 228 -30.04 12.31 -7.45
CA GLU A 228 -31.12 11.52 -8.06
C GLU A 228 -32.09 10.94 -7.01
N ARG A 229 -31.58 10.62 -5.83
CA ARG A 229 -32.38 10.04 -4.73
C ARG A 229 -33.35 11.08 -4.13
N GLU A 230 -32.88 12.32 -3.99
CA GLU A 230 -33.68 13.47 -3.55
C GLU A 230 -34.76 13.81 -4.59
N ARG A 231 -34.39 13.82 -5.87
CA ARG A 231 -35.33 14.08 -6.97
C ARG A 231 -36.44 13.04 -7.04
N LEU A 232 -36.13 11.77 -6.82
CA LEU A 232 -37.13 10.70 -6.76
C LEU A 232 -38.01 10.78 -5.51
N ALA A 233 -37.47 11.17 -4.36
CA ALA A 233 -38.26 11.39 -3.15
C ALA A 233 -39.27 12.53 -3.36
N HIS A 234 -38.85 13.65 -3.96
CA HIS A 234 -39.74 14.75 -4.32
C HIS A 234 -40.80 14.36 -5.35
N LEU A 235 -40.47 13.53 -6.34
CA LEU A 235 -41.44 13.05 -7.33
C LEU A 235 -42.47 12.09 -6.72
N LYS A 236 -42.05 11.21 -5.80
CA LYS A 236 -42.98 10.32 -5.07
C LYS A 236 -43.91 11.12 -4.15
N GLN A 237 -43.38 12.10 -3.41
CA GLN A 237 -44.19 13.01 -2.60
C GLN A 237 -45.19 13.80 -3.46
N ALA A 238 -44.76 14.36 -4.59
CA ALA A 238 -45.65 15.08 -5.51
C ALA A 238 -46.75 14.17 -6.11
N ALA A 239 -46.46 12.89 -6.34
CA ALA A 239 -47.44 11.92 -6.82
C ALA A 239 -48.45 11.53 -5.72
N GLU A 240 -48.01 11.31 -4.49
CA GLU A 240 -48.88 11.05 -3.33
C GLU A 240 -49.76 12.26 -2.99
N ASP A 241 -49.22 13.48 -3.07
CA ASP A 241 -49.97 14.73 -2.89
C ASP A 241 -51.01 14.94 -4.00
N SER A 242 -50.74 14.47 -5.23
CA SER A 242 -51.70 14.56 -6.35
C SER A 242 -52.85 13.54 -6.25
N LEU A 243 -52.62 12.39 -5.61
CA LEU A 243 -53.61 11.32 -5.38
C LEU A 243 -54.51 11.60 -4.16
N THR A 244 -54.13 12.54 -3.29
CA THR A 244 -54.86 12.89 -2.06
C THR A 244 -55.71 14.16 -2.18
N LEU A 245 -55.91 14.72 -3.39
CA LEU A 245 -56.73 15.91 -3.58
C LEU A 245 -58.23 15.63 -3.29
N PRO A 246 -58.85 16.34 -2.33
CA PRO A 246 -60.23 16.13 -1.93
C PRO A 246 -61.20 16.93 -2.82
N PHE A 247 -61.24 16.63 -4.12
CA PHE A 247 -62.15 17.29 -5.07
C PHE A 247 -62.97 16.30 -5.91
N SER A 248 -63.64 15.37 -5.23
CA SER A 248 -64.76 14.62 -5.81
C SER A 248 -65.97 14.53 -4.87
N GLN A 249 -66.13 15.48 -3.93
CA GLN A 249 -67.36 15.64 -3.17
C GLN A 249 -67.91 17.05 -3.33
N SER A 250 -69.21 17.08 -3.67
CA SER A 250 -70.13 18.23 -3.68
C SER A 250 -70.07 19.21 -4.86
N VAL A 251 -70.69 18.81 -5.97
CA VAL A 251 -71.69 19.69 -6.60
C VAL A 251 -73.05 19.08 -6.30
N LYS A 252 -73.65 19.48 -5.17
CA LYS A 252 -75.09 19.33 -4.97
C LYS A 252 -75.75 20.50 -5.67
N THR A 253 -76.43 20.20 -6.77
CA THR A 253 -77.41 21.05 -7.42
C THR A 253 -78.60 21.19 -6.46
N GLU A 254 -78.88 22.39 -5.97
CA GLU A 254 -80.18 22.72 -5.37
C GLU A 254 -80.88 23.76 -6.26
N GLN A 255 -82.13 23.44 -6.58
CA GLN A 255 -83.11 24.27 -7.27
C GLN A 255 -83.73 25.27 -6.31
#